data_AF-A0A5C5ZR83-F1
#
_entry.id   AF-A0A5C5ZR83-F1
#
_cell.length_a   1.000
_cell.length_b   1.000
_cell.length_c   1.000
_cell.angle_alpha   90.00
_cell.angle_beta   90.00
_cell.angle_gamma   90.00
#
_symmetry.space_group_name_H-M   'P 1'
#
loop_
_entity.id
_entity.type
_entity.pdbx_description
1 polymer ?
#
loop_
_entity_poly.entity_id
_entity_poly.type
_entity_poly.pdbx_seq_one_letter_code
_entity_poly.pdbx_strand_id
1 'polypeptide(L)'
;MVTDGQVSELRRWLAAGKSLAASARMASMDKKTARSYRDDGRLPSQRKTTRNYRTRTDPFADVWADVEQQLRGEPRLKAKTLFDDLQRQRPGEFDDSTRRTFERRVANWRAIHGPEKTVFFPQDHHPGRFAASDFTVCNSLGVKIAGAVFKHTLFHCVLTYSNVESVSLCFSESFEALSEGIQNAFWQFGGVPIQHRTDSLSAAVRNHSDGKSLTKRYSALMQHYGCAAQKTNARCANENGDVE
;
A
#
# COMPACT_ATOMS: atom_id res chain seq x y z
N MET A 1 -22.47 -16.17 -23.46
CA MET A 1 -21.12 -16.69 -23.10
C MET A 1 -21.27 -17.44 -21.79
N VAL A 2 -20.75 -18.66 -21.65
CA VAL A 2 -20.92 -19.45 -20.42
C VAL A 2 -20.10 -18.84 -19.29
N THR A 3 -20.70 -18.69 -18.10
CA THR A 3 -20.07 -18.10 -16.91
C THR A 3 -19.61 -19.17 -15.92
N ASP A 4 -18.72 -18.79 -15.01
CA ASP A 4 -18.25 -19.68 -13.93
C ASP A 4 -19.42 -20.16 -13.06
N GLY A 5 -20.40 -19.29 -12.79
CA GLY A 5 -21.61 -19.65 -12.06
C GLY A 5 -22.41 -20.77 -12.73
N GLN A 6 -22.58 -20.72 -14.05
CA GLN A 6 -23.28 -21.76 -14.79
C GLN A 6 -22.54 -23.11 -14.73
N VAL A 7 -21.20 -23.10 -14.74
CA VAL A 7 -20.41 -24.34 -14.62
C VAL A 7 -20.45 -24.90 -13.20
N SER A 8 -20.47 -24.05 -12.17
CA SER A 8 -20.69 -24.48 -10.78
C SER A 8 -22.07 -25.10 -10.59
N GLU A 9 -23.11 -24.51 -11.18
CA GLU A 9 -24.47 -25.06 -11.15
C GLU A 9 -24.56 -26.41 -11.88
N LEU A 10 -23.93 -26.53 -13.06
CA LEU A 10 -23.82 -27.81 -13.77
C LEU A 10 -23.22 -28.90 -12.88
N ARG A 11 -22.12 -28.59 -12.18
CA ARG A 11 -21.44 -29.55 -11.28
C ARG A 11 -22.31 -29.93 -10.10
N ARG A 12 -23.02 -28.97 -9.50
CA ARG A 12 -23.97 -29.22 -8.41
C ARG A 12 -25.03 -30.24 -8.83
N TRP A 13 -25.63 -30.08 -10.01
CA TRP A 13 -26.66 -31.00 -10.50
C TRP A 13 -26.12 -32.38 -10.87
N LEU A 14 -24.90 -32.45 -11.43
CA LEU A 14 -24.22 -33.71 -11.68
C LEU A 14 -23.89 -34.46 -10.37
N ALA A 15 -23.42 -33.75 -9.34
CA ALA A 15 -23.17 -34.33 -8.02
C ALA A 15 -24.45 -34.82 -7.33
N ALA A 16 -25.58 -34.16 -7.59
CA ALA A 16 -26.91 -34.60 -7.16
C ALA A 16 -27.48 -35.78 -7.97
N GLY A 17 -26.67 -36.43 -8.83
CA GLY A 17 -27.05 -37.63 -9.58
C GLY A 17 -27.91 -37.39 -10.82
N LYS A 18 -28.08 -36.14 -11.26
CA LYS A 18 -28.89 -35.83 -12.46
C LYS A 18 -28.12 -36.15 -13.73
N SER A 19 -28.85 -36.54 -14.78
CA SER A 19 -28.24 -36.83 -16.09
C SER A 19 -27.62 -35.57 -16.70
N LEU A 20 -26.57 -35.74 -17.52
CA LEU A 20 -25.90 -34.62 -18.18
C LEU A 20 -26.86 -33.71 -18.96
N ALA A 21 -27.90 -34.28 -19.59
CA ALA A 21 -28.89 -33.51 -20.33
C ALA A 21 -29.78 -32.65 -19.41
N ALA A 22 -30.18 -33.18 -18.26
CA ALA A 22 -30.94 -32.45 -17.26
C ALA A 22 -30.09 -31.34 -16.63
N SER A 23 -28.86 -31.67 -16.21
CA SER A 23 -27.93 -30.69 -15.61
C SER A 23 -27.56 -29.56 -16.57
N ALA A 24 -27.40 -29.86 -17.86
CA ALA A 24 -27.15 -28.84 -18.88
C ALA A 24 -28.33 -27.85 -19.04
N ARG A 25 -29.56 -28.38 -19.09
CA ARG A 25 -30.78 -27.56 -19.17
C ARG A 25 -30.94 -26.68 -17.93
N MET A 26 -30.72 -27.24 -16.74
CA MET A 26 -30.82 -26.49 -15.48
C MET A 26 -29.76 -25.38 -15.39
N ALA A 27 -28.54 -25.65 -15.86
CA ALA A 27 -27.46 -24.65 -15.92
C ALA A 27 -27.53 -23.71 -17.14
N SER A 28 -28.63 -23.73 -17.91
CA SER A 28 -28.85 -22.89 -19.10
C SER A 28 -27.72 -22.97 -20.14
N MET A 29 -27.23 -24.18 -20.44
CA MET A 29 -26.20 -24.40 -21.45
C MET A 29 -26.49 -25.63 -22.32
N ASP A 30 -25.92 -25.65 -23.52
CA ASP A 30 -26.04 -26.79 -24.42
C ASP A 30 -25.33 -28.05 -23.88
N LYS A 31 -25.85 -29.23 -24.23
CA LYS A 31 -25.33 -30.53 -23.77
C LYS A 31 -23.88 -30.77 -24.19
N LYS A 32 -23.45 -30.30 -25.37
CA LYS A 32 -22.06 -30.40 -25.85
C LYS A 32 -21.13 -29.55 -24.98
N THR A 33 -21.58 -28.35 -24.62
CA THR A 33 -20.83 -27.41 -23.77
C THR A 33 -20.72 -27.95 -22.34
N ALA A 34 -21.82 -28.48 -21.79
CA ALA A 34 -21.83 -29.14 -20.48
C ALA A 34 -20.88 -30.34 -20.43
N ARG A 35 -20.86 -31.17 -21.49
CA ARG A 35 -19.90 -32.28 -21.61
C ARG A 35 -18.45 -31.77 -21.56
N SER A 36 -18.14 -30.75 -22.37
CA SER A 36 -16.80 -30.16 -22.40
C SER A 36 -16.34 -29.65 -21.03
N TYR A 37 -17.22 -28.98 -20.27
CA TYR A 37 -16.86 -28.46 -18.94
C TYR A 37 -16.82 -29.53 -17.84
N ARG A 38 -17.60 -30.59 -17.97
CA ARG A 38 -17.50 -31.77 -17.10
C ARG A 38 -16.15 -32.46 -17.28
N ASP A 39 -15.72 -32.66 -18.52
CA ASP A 39 -14.53 -33.49 -18.83
C ASP A 39 -13.20 -32.76 -18.56
N ASP A 40 -13.16 -31.44 -18.74
CA ASP A 40 -11.92 -30.64 -18.57
C ASP A 40 -11.68 -30.14 -17.13
N GLY A 41 -12.68 -30.16 -16.26
CA GLY A 41 -12.53 -29.77 -14.85
C GLY A 41 -12.22 -28.29 -14.56
N ARG A 42 -11.92 -27.46 -15.57
CA ARG A 42 -11.65 -26.02 -15.44
C ARG A 42 -12.91 -25.16 -15.63
N LEU A 43 -12.94 -24.00 -14.98
CA LEU A 43 -13.97 -22.97 -15.16
C LEU A 43 -13.74 -22.16 -16.46
N PRO A 44 -14.78 -21.52 -17.02
CA PRO A 44 -14.64 -20.62 -18.17
C PRO A 44 -13.56 -19.54 -17.97
N SER A 45 -13.46 -18.94 -16.79
CA SER A 45 -12.39 -17.98 -16.45
C SER A 45 -10.98 -18.58 -16.55
N GLN A 46 -10.82 -19.84 -16.12
CA GLN A 46 -9.55 -20.58 -16.15
C GLN A 46 -9.16 -21.08 -17.55
N ARG A 47 -10.13 -21.20 -18.47
CA ARG A 47 -9.88 -21.52 -19.88
C ARG A 47 -9.47 -20.32 -20.72
N LYS A 48 -9.67 -19.09 -20.23
CA LYS A 48 -9.32 -17.89 -20.98
C LYS A 48 -7.81 -17.78 -21.08
N THR A 49 -7.25 -18.26 -22.18
CA THR A 49 -5.87 -17.94 -22.55
C THR A 49 -5.81 -16.48 -23.00
N THR A 50 -4.98 -15.69 -22.34
CA THR A 50 -4.64 -14.34 -22.80
C THR A 50 -4.02 -14.45 -24.19
N ARG A 51 -4.64 -13.83 -25.19
CA ARG A 51 -4.08 -13.83 -26.54
C ARG A 51 -2.85 -12.94 -26.54
N ASN A 52 -1.69 -13.52 -26.87
CA ASN A 52 -0.42 -12.80 -26.95
C ASN A 52 -0.13 -12.23 -28.35
N TYR A 53 -1.01 -12.47 -29.33
CA TYR A 53 -0.86 -11.96 -30.70
C TYR A 53 -1.93 -10.91 -31.01
N ARG A 54 -1.55 -9.90 -31.79
CA ARG A 54 -2.48 -8.93 -32.37
C ARG A 54 -3.10 -9.51 -33.65
N THR A 55 -4.42 -9.46 -33.75
CA THR A 55 -5.16 -9.94 -34.94
C THR A 55 -5.15 -8.91 -36.09
N ARG A 56 -4.75 -7.67 -35.82
CA ARG A 56 -4.75 -6.56 -36.78
C ARG A 56 -3.46 -5.75 -36.64
N THR A 57 -2.97 -5.23 -37.77
CA THR A 57 -1.92 -4.21 -37.83
C THR A 57 -2.31 -3.01 -36.97
N ASP A 58 -1.33 -2.40 -36.28
CA ASP A 58 -1.58 -1.27 -35.39
C ASP A 58 -1.91 -0.02 -36.23
N PRO A 59 -3.14 0.50 -36.17
CA PRO A 59 -3.55 1.62 -37.03
C PRO A 59 -2.77 2.90 -36.72
N PHE A 60 -2.17 3.02 -35.52
CA PHE A 60 -1.48 4.23 -35.10
C PHE A 60 0.04 4.13 -35.24
N ALA A 61 0.59 3.09 -35.88
CA ALA A 61 2.04 2.87 -35.96
C ALA A 61 2.79 4.10 -36.49
N ASP A 62 2.29 4.68 -37.59
CA ASP A 62 2.99 5.74 -38.33
C ASP A 62 2.91 7.10 -37.65
N VAL A 63 1.89 7.33 -36.82
CA VAL A 63 1.64 8.61 -36.12
C VAL A 63 2.09 8.60 -34.66
N TRP A 64 2.54 7.44 -34.17
CA TRP A 64 2.79 7.27 -32.74
C TRP A 64 3.98 8.09 -32.23
N ALA A 65 5.03 8.25 -33.05
CA ALA A 65 6.21 9.02 -32.67
C ALA A 65 5.85 10.47 -32.31
N ASP A 66 4.98 11.10 -33.10
CA ASP A 66 4.52 12.47 -32.88
C ASP A 66 3.66 12.57 -31.62
N VAL A 67 2.77 11.59 -31.40
CA VAL A 67 1.93 11.51 -30.20
C VAL A 67 2.77 11.31 -28.94
N GLU A 68 3.83 10.50 -29.00
CA GLU A 68 4.77 10.36 -27.88
C GLU A 68 5.49 11.67 -27.57
N GLN A 69 5.91 12.43 -28.58
CA GLN A 69 6.55 13.73 -28.38
C GLN A 69 5.60 14.72 -27.68
N GLN A 70 4.33 14.77 -28.09
CA GLN A 70 3.31 15.60 -27.43
C GLN A 70 3.07 15.16 -25.98
N LEU A 71 3.00 13.85 -25.72
CA LEU A 71 2.82 13.31 -24.37
C LEU A 71 4.03 13.54 -23.45
N ARG A 72 5.25 13.58 -24.00
CA ARG A 72 6.45 13.96 -23.24
C ARG A 72 6.49 15.45 -22.94
N GLY A 73 6.07 16.29 -23.89
CA GLY A 73 6.02 17.75 -23.73
C GLY A 73 4.94 18.20 -22.74
N GLU A 74 3.75 17.61 -22.80
CA GLU A 74 2.65 17.89 -21.86
C GLU A 74 1.95 16.60 -21.42
N PRO A 75 2.41 15.97 -20.32
CA PRO A 75 1.86 14.72 -19.81
C PRO A 75 0.37 14.79 -19.42
N ARG A 76 -0.19 15.99 -19.20
CA ARG A 76 -1.61 16.18 -18.81
C ARG A 76 -2.57 16.10 -19.99
N LEU A 77 -2.10 16.09 -21.24
CA LEU A 77 -2.97 16.03 -22.43
C LEU A 77 -3.89 14.82 -22.40
N LYS A 78 -5.21 15.03 -22.51
CA LYS A 78 -6.16 13.91 -22.51
C LYS A 78 -6.01 13.10 -23.79
N ALA A 79 -6.05 11.77 -23.67
CA ALA A 79 -5.97 10.87 -24.82
C ALA A 79 -7.05 11.17 -25.88
N LYS A 80 -8.25 11.57 -25.45
CA LYS A 80 -9.31 12.03 -26.35
C LYS A 80 -8.88 13.29 -27.12
N THR A 81 -8.29 14.28 -26.46
CA THR A 81 -7.83 15.52 -27.11
C THR A 81 -6.77 15.25 -28.17
N LEU A 82 -5.81 14.36 -27.86
CA LEU A 82 -4.80 13.91 -28.82
C LEU A 82 -5.44 13.19 -30.02
N PHE A 83 -6.46 12.36 -29.78
CA PHE A 83 -7.17 11.66 -30.84
C PHE A 83 -8.00 12.61 -31.73
N ASP A 84 -8.71 13.55 -31.11
CA ASP A 84 -9.50 14.56 -31.83
C ASP A 84 -8.56 15.46 -32.68
N ASP A 85 -7.37 15.80 -32.18
CA ASP A 85 -6.36 16.55 -32.94
C ASP A 85 -5.78 15.72 -34.10
N LEU A 86 -5.52 14.43 -33.88
CA LEU A 86 -5.07 13.51 -34.91
C LEU A 86 -6.11 13.39 -36.05
N GLN A 87 -7.39 13.30 -35.73
CA GLN A 87 -8.48 13.28 -36.73
C GLN A 87 -8.58 14.60 -37.50
N ARG A 88 -8.26 15.74 -36.88
CA ARG A 88 -8.22 17.04 -37.56
C ARG A 88 -7.04 17.15 -38.53
N GLN A 89 -5.87 16.68 -38.11
CA GLN A 89 -4.66 16.70 -38.94
C GLN A 89 -4.73 15.71 -40.11
N ARG A 90 -5.40 14.56 -39.90
CA ARG A 90 -5.58 13.51 -40.91
C ARG A 90 -7.05 13.10 -41.06
N PRO A 91 -7.86 13.92 -41.75
CA PRO A 91 -9.29 13.65 -41.92
C PRO A 91 -9.53 12.32 -42.65
N GLY A 92 -10.38 11.46 -42.09
CA GLY A 92 -10.81 10.19 -42.70
C GLY A 92 -9.83 9.01 -42.54
N GLU A 93 -8.65 9.22 -41.94
CA GLU A 93 -7.67 8.15 -41.70
C GLU A 93 -7.96 7.36 -40.42
N PHE A 94 -8.55 8.02 -39.41
CA PHE A 94 -8.83 7.43 -38.11
C PHE A 94 -10.33 7.50 -37.76
N ASP A 95 -11.02 6.37 -37.85
CA ASP A 95 -12.42 6.25 -37.42
C ASP A 95 -12.57 6.32 -35.90
N ASP A 96 -13.70 6.84 -35.42
CA ASP A 96 -14.09 6.85 -34.01
C ASP A 96 -14.05 5.46 -33.35
N SER A 97 -14.26 4.40 -34.14
CA SER A 97 -14.16 3.01 -33.67
C SER A 97 -12.76 2.66 -33.11
N THR A 98 -11.72 3.39 -33.54
CA THR A 98 -10.33 3.20 -33.11
C THR A 98 -9.98 3.99 -31.85
N ARG A 99 -10.85 4.90 -31.39
CA ARG A 99 -10.62 5.75 -30.19
C ARG A 99 -10.23 4.94 -28.96
N ARG A 100 -10.95 3.86 -28.66
CA ARG A 100 -10.63 2.99 -27.50
C ARG A 100 -9.25 2.32 -27.62
N THR A 101 -8.83 2.01 -28.84
CA THR A 101 -7.51 1.45 -29.09
C THR A 101 -6.43 2.50 -28.83
N PHE A 102 -6.66 3.74 -29.28
CA PHE A 102 -5.77 4.88 -29.03
C PHE A 102 -5.66 5.20 -27.53
N GLU A 103 -6.80 5.36 -26.85
CA GLU A 103 -6.85 5.63 -25.41
C GLU A 103 -6.09 4.58 -24.60
N ARG A 104 -6.24 3.29 -24.95
CA ARG A 104 -5.49 2.20 -24.31
C ARG A 104 -3.98 2.29 -24.59
N ARG A 105 -3.58 2.68 -25.81
CA ARG A 105 -2.17 2.84 -26.17
C ARG A 105 -1.53 3.98 -25.37
N VAL A 106 -2.22 5.12 -25.24
CA VAL A 106 -1.80 6.24 -24.38
C VAL A 106 -1.73 5.84 -22.91
N ALA A 107 -2.73 5.09 -22.41
CA ALA A 107 -2.72 4.60 -21.03
C ALA A 107 -1.54 3.67 -20.74
N ASN A 108 -1.22 2.75 -21.66
CA ASN A 108 -0.07 1.86 -21.54
C ASN A 108 1.24 2.65 -21.57
N TRP A 109 1.37 3.62 -22.46
CA TRP A 109 2.55 4.47 -22.52
C TRP A 109 2.77 5.24 -21.21
N ARG A 110 1.71 5.81 -20.65
CA ARG A 110 1.75 6.50 -19.34
C ARG A 110 2.08 5.58 -18.17
N ALA A 111 1.74 4.30 -18.25
CA ALA A 111 2.11 3.35 -17.21
C ALA A 111 3.61 3.06 -17.19
N ILE A 112 4.30 3.24 -18.32
CA ILE A 112 5.74 2.93 -18.48
C ILE A 112 6.59 4.22 -18.38
N HIS A 113 6.11 5.32 -18.96
CA HIS A 113 6.87 6.56 -19.13
C HIS A 113 6.22 7.78 -18.46
N GLY A 114 5.03 7.61 -17.86
CA GLY A 114 4.36 8.68 -17.14
C GLY A 114 5.08 9.01 -15.83
N PRO A 115 4.73 10.14 -15.20
CA PRO A 115 5.28 10.50 -13.90
C PRO A 115 4.98 9.40 -12.89
N GLU A 116 5.91 9.20 -11.95
CA GLU A 116 5.74 8.24 -10.87
C GLU A 116 4.40 8.48 -10.16
N LYS A 117 3.58 7.45 -10.10
CA LYS A 117 2.35 7.52 -9.32
C LYS A 117 2.73 7.41 -7.86
N THR A 118 2.19 8.29 -7.02
CA THR A 118 2.25 8.12 -5.56
C THR A 118 1.63 6.77 -5.22
N VAL A 119 2.46 5.81 -4.81
CA VAL A 119 2.01 4.50 -4.32
C VAL A 119 1.73 4.65 -2.83
N PHE A 120 0.50 4.35 -2.43
CA PHE A 120 0.12 4.27 -1.02
C PHE A 120 0.20 2.82 -0.57
N PHE A 121 0.94 2.56 0.51
CA PHE A 121 0.92 1.28 1.19
C PHE A 121 -0.02 1.41 2.39
N PRO A 122 -1.21 0.78 2.38
CA PRO A 122 -2.10 0.81 3.52
C PRO A 122 -1.41 0.11 4.70
N GLN A 123 -1.29 0.82 5.83
CA GLN A 123 -0.84 0.24 7.08
C GLN A 123 -2.08 -0.26 7.85
N ASP A 124 -2.07 -1.53 8.22
CA ASP A 124 -3.16 -2.14 8.99
C ASP A 124 -2.78 -2.13 10.49
N HIS A 125 -3.37 -1.19 11.22
CA HIS A 125 -3.16 -1.03 12.66
C HIS A 125 -4.22 -1.84 13.41
N HIS A 126 -3.80 -2.55 14.46
CA HIS A 126 -4.71 -3.27 15.34
C HIS A 126 -4.62 -2.72 16.77
N PRO A 127 -5.75 -2.66 17.51
CA PRO A 127 -5.75 -2.20 18.89
C PRO A 127 -4.73 -2.93 19.76
N GLY A 128 -3.96 -2.19 20.56
CA GLY A 128 -2.97 -2.74 21.49
C GLY A 128 -1.76 -3.44 20.83
N ARG A 129 -1.70 -3.50 19.50
CA ARG A 129 -0.61 -4.16 18.80
C ARG A 129 0.68 -3.36 18.86
N PHE A 130 0.58 -2.05 18.70
CA PHE A 130 1.74 -1.21 18.42
C PHE A 130 1.69 0.08 19.20
N ALA A 131 2.80 0.40 19.87
CA ALA A 131 3.12 1.74 20.31
C ALA A 131 4.41 2.21 19.64
N ALA A 132 4.51 3.50 19.39
CA ALA A 132 5.71 4.11 18.86
C ALA A 132 6.06 5.35 19.68
N SER A 133 7.35 5.61 19.87
CA SER A 133 7.83 6.74 20.67
C SER A 133 9.01 7.46 20.05
N ASP A 134 9.09 8.75 20.35
CA ASP A 134 10.16 9.64 19.94
C ASP A 134 10.46 10.75 20.99
N PHE A 135 11.58 11.44 20.82
CA PHE A 135 11.98 12.62 21.59
C PHE A 135 11.85 13.89 20.76
N THR A 136 11.08 14.85 21.27
CA THR A 136 10.93 16.17 20.64
C THR A 136 11.69 17.22 21.44
N VAL A 137 12.74 17.80 20.84
CA VAL A 137 13.48 18.92 21.44
C VAL A 137 12.71 20.23 21.23
N CYS A 138 12.19 20.80 22.31
CA CYS A 138 11.27 21.94 22.26
C CYS A 138 11.95 23.29 22.55
N ASN A 139 13.29 23.35 22.50
CA ASN A 139 14.06 24.55 22.84
C ASN A 139 13.70 25.78 21.97
N SER A 140 13.26 25.56 20.73
CA SER A 140 12.84 26.64 19.81
C SER A 140 11.58 27.36 20.26
N LEU A 141 10.75 26.74 21.12
CA LEU A 141 9.55 27.37 21.68
C LEU A 141 9.86 28.53 22.63
N GLY A 142 11.10 28.61 23.15
CA GLY A 142 11.54 29.72 23.99
C GLY A 142 10.78 29.86 25.31
N VAL A 143 10.23 28.74 25.82
CA VAL A 143 9.47 28.71 27.08
C VAL A 143 10.31 29.30 28.22
N LYS A 144 9.70 30.18 29.03
CA LYS A 144 10.33 30.78 30.20
C LYS A 144 9.58 30.41 31.48
N ILE A 145 10.30 29.96 32.49
CA ILE A 145 9.78 29.69 33.84
C ILE A 145 10.48 30.66 34.79
N ALA A 146 9.69 31.45 35.55
CA ALA A 146 10.21 32.48 36.46
C ALA A 146 11.21 33.46 35.78
N GLY A 147 10.99 33.78 34.50
CA GLY A 147 11.84 34.68 33.72
C GLY A 147 13.09 34.05 33.11
N ALA A 148 13.46 32.82 33.47
CA ALA A 148 14.59 32.09 32.91
C ALA A 148 14.14 31.19 31.75
N VAL A 149 14.97 31.06 30.71
CA VAL A 149 14.70 30.15 29.57
C VAL A 149 14.77 28.71 30.04
N PHE A 150 13.71 27.96 29.76
CA PHE A 150 13.58 26.56 30.14
C PHE A 150 13.81 25.66 28.93
N LYS A 151 15.02 25.09 28.87
CA LYS A 151 15.36 24.09 27.86
C LYS A 151 14.72 22.75 28.24
N HIS A 152 13.98 22.16 27.32
CA HIS A 152 13.23 20.94 27.57
C HIS A 152 13.11 20.07 26.32
N THR A 153 13.00 18.77 26.59
CA THR A 153 12.70 17.74 25.61
C THR A 153 11.47 16.98 26.09
N LEU A 154 10.60 16.58 25.17
CA LEU A 154 9.46 15.74 25.49
C LEU A 154 9.72 14.34 24.98
N PHE A 155 9.48 13.34 25.82
CA PHE A 155 9.28 11.98 25.38
C PHE A 155 7.81 11.81 25.02
N HIS A 156 7.53 11.43 23.78
CA HIS A 156 6.19 11.20 23.28
C HIS A 156 6.04 9.71 22.93
N CYS A 157 4.96 9.07 23.40
CA CYS A 157 4.60 7.71 23.02
C CYS A 157 3.12 7.65 22.64
N VAL A 158 2.81 6.97 21.54
CA VAL A 158 1.45 6.87 20.99
C VAL A 158 1.08 5.43 20.65
N LEU A 159 -0.19 5.06 20.84
CA LEU A 159 -0.78 3.84 20.30
C LEU A 159 -1.26 4.07 18.86
N THR A 160 -0.61 3.46 17.88
CA THR A 160 -0.82 3.77 16.44
C THR A 160 -2.23 3.45 15.92
N TYR A 161 -3.02 2.66 16.64
CA TYR A 161 -4.40 2.36 16.23
C TYR A 161 -5.38 3.45 16.66
N SER A 162 -5.22 3.95 17.90
CA SER A 162 -6.20 4.82 18.54
C SER A 162 -5.73 6.26 18.69
N ASN A 163 -4.46 6.56 18.39
CA ASN A 163 -3.80 7.83 18.64
C ASN A 163 -3.95 8.30 20.09
N VAL A 164 -3.93 7.34 21.02
CA VAL A 164 -3.84 7.66 22.44
C VAL A 164 -2.38 7.93 22.74
N GLU A 165 -2.12 9.15 23.22
CA GLU A 165 -0.78 9.68 23.43
C GLU A 165 -0.46 9.80 24.91
N SER A 166 0.81 9.59 25.25
CA SER A 166 1.41 9.86 26.54
C SER A 166 2.65 10.71 26.33
N VAL A 167 2.73 11.84 27.04
CA VAL A 167 3.86 12.76 26.96
C VAL A 167 4.51 12.88 28.33
N SER A 168 5.82 12.73 28.40
CA SER A 168 6.62 12.90 29.60
C SER A 168 7.72 13.93 29.37
N LEU A 169 7.92 14.84 30.31
CA LEU A 169 9.02 15.80 30.28
C LEU A 169 10.33 15.09 30.57
N CYS A 170 11.35 15.33 29.76
CA CYS A 170 12.69 14.80 29.97
C CYS A 170 13.77 15.86 29.66
N PHE A 171 14.96 15.67 30.21
CA PHE A 171 16.06 16.63 30.11
C PHE A 171 17.26 16.10 29.32
N SER A 172 17.17 14.87 28.81
CA SER A 172 18.19 14.25 28.00
C SER A 172 17.60 13.14 27.13
N GLU A 173 18.21 12.91 25.97
CA GLU A 173 18.02 11.69 25.17
C GLU A 173 18.92 10.59 25.75
N SER A 174 18.61 10.14 26.96
CA SER A 174 19.31 9.06 27.65
C SER A 174 18.45 7.79 27.70
N PHE A 175 19.09 6.65 27.98
CA PHE A 175 18.34 5.41 28.18
C PHE A 175 17.39 5.50 29.38
N GLU A 176 17.82 6.21 30.42
CA GLU A 176 17.06 6.44 31.64
C GLU A 176 15.77 7.22 31.32
N ALA A 177 15.88 8.28 30.53
CA ALA A 177 14.70 9.04 30.06
C ALA A 177 13.77 8.20 29.17
N LEU A 178 14.33 7.37 28.28
CA LEU A 178 13.55 6.45 27.45
C LEU A 178 12.80 5.43 28.32
N SER A 179 13.49 4.84 29.29
CA SER A 179 12.91 3.82 30.19
C SER A 179 11.78 4.40 31.03
N GLU A 180 11.99 5.59 31.61
CA GLU A 180 10.99 6.29 32.40
C GLU A 180 9.79 6.68 31.53
N GLY A 181 10.03 7.23 30.34
CA GLY A 181 8.99 7.61 29.39
C GLY A 181 8.10 6.43 28.97
N ILE A 182 8.72 5.29 28.60
CA ILE A 182 7.99 4.06 28.23
C ILE A 182 7.18 3.54 29.42
N GLN A 183 7.78 3.49 30.61
CA GLN A 183 7.09 3.05 31.81
C GLN A 183 5.85 3.92 32.06
N ASN A 184 6.02 5.24 32.08
CA ASN A 184 4.92 6.18 32.30
C ASN A 184 3.81 6.01 31.24
N ALA A 185 4.19 5.84 29.98
CA ALA A 185 3.24 5.62 28.89
C ALA A 185 2.42 4.35 29.09
N PHE A 186 3.07 3.22 29.38
CA PHE A 186 2.35 1.95 29.58
C PHE A 186 1.41 2.00 30.80
N TRP A 187 1.81 2.71 31.86
CA TRP A 187 0.92 2.96 33.00
C TRP A 187 -0.27 3.83 32.62
N GLN A 188 -0.07 4.91 31.86
CA GLN A 188 -1.15 5.78 31.39
C GLN A 188 -2.11 5.06 30.44
N PHE A 189 -1.60 4.20 29.56
CA PHE A 189 -2.41 3.36 28.69
C PHE A 189 -3.19 2.28 29.45
N GLY A 190 -2.81 1.98 30.70
CA GLY A 190 -3.41 0.92 31.49
C GLY A 190 -3.06 -0.49 30.98
N GLY A 191 -2.01 -0.61 30.16
CA GLY A 191 -1.63 -1.86 29.51
C GLY A 191 -0.35 -1.75 28.69
N VAL A 192 0.22 -2.91 28.36
CA VAL A 192 1.44 -3.01 27.55
C VAL A 192 1.08 -3.42 26.13
N PRO A 193 1.54 -2.70 25.09
CA PRO A 193 1.33 -3.08 23.71
C PRO A 193 2.16 -4.33 23.34
N ILE A 194 1.72 -5.07 22.31
CA ILE A 194 2.45 -6.27 21.85
C ILE A 194 3.85 -5.89 21.34
N GLN A 195 3.97 -4.75 20.66
CA GLN A 195 5.20 -4.25 20.07
C GLN A 195 5.40 -2.78 20.40
N HIS A 196 6.66 -2.39 20.57
CA HIS A 196 7.06 -1.01 20.75
C HIS A 196 8.21 -0.65 19.79
N ARG A 197 8.08 0.50 19.12
CA ARG A 197 9.05 1.05 18.17
C ARG A 197 9.60 2.37 18.65
N THR A 198 10.91 2.55 18.49
CA THR A 198 11.59 3.82 18.67
C THR A 198 12.77 3.91 17.71
N ASP A 199 12.93 5.07 17.09
CA ASP A 199 14.10 5.46 16.29
C ASP A 199 15.16 6.20 17.13
N SER A 200 14.75 6.72 18.29
CA SER A 200 15.58 7.51 19.21
C SER A 200 16.69 6.70 19.88
N LEU A 201 16.72 5.37 19.71
CA LEU A 201 17.91 4.56 20.04
C LEU A 201 19.14 4.98 19.26
N SER A 202 18.97 5.58 18.08
CA SER A 202 20.04 6.19 17.29
C SER A 202 20.51 7.52 17.89
N ALA A 203 19.57 8.30 18.42
CA ALA A 203 19.80 9.62 19.01
C ALA A 203 20.47 9.49 20.40
N ALA A 204 20.05 8.51 21.20
CA ALA A 204 20.62 8.18 22.51
C ALA A 204 22.11 7.75 22.46
N VAL A 205 22.63 7.35 21.30
CA VAL A 205 24.06 7.01 21.09
C VAL A 205 24.97 8.24 21.25
N ARG A 206 24.45 9.47 21.18
CA ARG A 206 25.27 10.69 21.42
C ARG A 206 25.83 10.77 22.84
N ASN A 207 25.24 10.07 23.81
CA ASN A 207 25.67 10.09 25.20
C ASN A 207 26.48 8.83 25.56
N HIS A 208 27.77 8.85 25.24
CA HIS A 208 28.87 8.06 25.83
C HIS A 208 28.72 6.52 25.98
N SER A 209 27.77 5.88 25.29
CA SER A 209 27.57 4.43 25.35
C SER A 209 27.56 3.82 23.95
N ASP A 210 28.32 2.74 23.76
CA ASP A 210 28.34 1.98 22.51
C ASP A 210 26.90 1.56 22.14
N GLY A 211 26.45 1.82 20.92
CA GLY A 211 25.05 1.59 20.50
C GLY A 211 24.58 0.14 20.66
N LYS A 212 25.52 -0.82 20.74
CA LYS A 212 25.24 -2.20 21.13
C LYS A 212 24.75 -2.34 22.57
N SER A 213 25.33 -1.58 23.50
CA SER A 213 24.95 -1.60 24.91
C SER A 213 23.57 -1.00 25.16
N LEU A 214 23.24 0.10 24.48
CA LEU A 214 21.91 0.72 24.50
C LEU A 214 20.85 -0.21 23.93
N THR A 215 21.14 -0.84 22.79
CA THR A 215 20.25 -1.85 22.20
C THR A 215 19.97 -2.98 23.18
N LYS A 216 21.00 -3.46 23.89
CA LYS A 216 20.85 -4.52 24.90
C LYS A 216 19.98 -4.09 26.08
N ARG A 217 20.18 -2.87 26.60
CA ARG A 217 19.37 -2.31 27.71
C ARG A 217 17.91 -2.13 27.29
N TYR A 218 17.66 -1.63 26.09
CA TYR A 218 16.32 -1.51 25.53
C TYR A 218 15.65 -2.86 25.32
N SER A 219 16.35 -3.84 24.74
CA SER A 219 15.82 -5.20 24.61
C SER A 219 15.49 -5.82 25.97
N ALA A 220 16.31 -5.58 27.00
CA ALA A 220 16.03 -6.06 28.35
C ALA A 220 14.78 -5.38 28.96
N LEU A 221 14.60 -4.08 28.75
CA LEU A 221 13.40 -3.35 29.18
C LEU A 221 12.14 -3.90 28.51
N MET A 222 12.19 -4.10 27.19
CA MET A 222 11.08 -4.66 26.42
C MET A 222 10.75 -6.08 26.89
N GLN A 223 11.77 -6.91 27.16
CA GLN A 223 11.60 -8.24 27.74
C GLN A 223 10.95 -8.21 29.12
N HIS A 224 11.30 -7.24 29.98
CA HIS A 224 10.69 -7.07 31.29
C HIS A 224 9.16 -6.84 31.19
N TYR A 225 8.72 -6.06 30.21
CA TYR A 225 7.30 -5.79 29.96
C TYR A 225 6.60 -6.89 29.14
N GLY A 226 7.31 -7.89 28.62
CA GLY A 226 6.75 -8.84 27.67
C GLY A 226 6.39 -8.22 26.31
N CYS A 227 6.99 -7.07 25.99
CA CYS A 227 6.79 -6.32 24.75
C CYS A 227 7.89 -6.68 23.74
N ALA A 228 7.56 -6.78 22.46
CA ALA A 228 8.54 -7.01 21.41
C ALA A 228 9.16 -5.70 20.93
N ALA A 229 10.49 -5.63 21.02
CA ALA A 229 11.29 -4.51 20.53
C ALA A 229 11.32 -4.48 18.99
N GLN A 230 10.91 -3.37 18.37
CA GLN A 230 11.14 -3.13 16.95
C GLN A 230 11.99 -1.88 16.74
N LYS A 231 13.01 -1.97 15.86
CA LYS A 231 13.70 -0.80 15.33
C LYS A 231 13.09 -0.44 13.98
N THR A 232 13.00 0.84 13.67
CA THR A 232 12.73 1.32 12.31
C THR A 232 13.83 0.84 11.37
N ASN A 233 13.45 0.44 10.16
CA ASN A 233 14.44 0.19 9.12
C ASN A 233 15.08 1.53 8.70
N ALA A 234 16.40 1.54 8.54
CA ALA A 234 17.10 2.73 8.08
C ALA A 234 16.54 3.18 6.72
N ARG A 235 16.14 4.46 6.62
CA ARG A 235 15.52 5.11 5.44
C ARG A 235 14.05 4.79 5.17
N CYS A 236 13.30 4.30 6.16
CA CYS A 236 11.84 4.11 6.08
C CYS A 236 11.09 5.07 7.03
N ALA A 237 11.15 6.38 6.77
CA ALA A 237 10.44 7.40 7.58
C ALA A 237 8.91 7.20 7.61
N ASN A 238 8.36 6.53 6.59
CA ASN A 238 6.95 6.15 6.52
C ASN A 238 6.51 5.16 7.61
N GLU A 239 7.42 4.54 8.35
CA GLU A 239 7.11 3.64 9.47
C GLU A 239 6.81 4.41 10.78
N ASN A 240 7.16 5.70 10.89
CA ASN A 240 6.98 6.51 12.11
C ASN A 240 5.94 7.64 11.95
N GLY A 241 5.16 7.63 10.86
CA GLY A 241 4.25 8.73 10.54
C GLY A 241 3.18 9.06 11.59
N ASP A 242 2.93 8.18 12.56
CA ASP A 242 1.99 8.42 13.66
C ASP A 242 2.63 9.12 14.88
N VAL A 243 3.96 9.21 14.95
CA VAL A 243 4.70 9.80 16.09
C VAL A 243 5.24 11.20 15.78
N GLU A 244 5.44 11.52 14.49
CA GLU A 244 5.94 12.81 13.99
C GLU A 244 4.89 13.95 14.01
#